data_AF-A0A6P1TRX4-F1
#
_entry.id   AF-A0A6P1TRX4-F1
#
_cell.length_a   1.000
_cell.length_b   1.000
_cell.length_c   1.000
_cell.angle_alpha   90.00
_cell.angle_beta   90.00
_cell.angle_gamma   90.00
#
_symmetry.space_group_name_H-M   'P 1'
#
loop_
_entity.id
_entity.type
_entity.pdbx_description
1 polymer ?
#
loop_
_entity_poly.entity_id
_entity_poly.type
_entity_poly.pdbx_seq_one_letter_code
_entity_poly.pdbx_strand_id
1 'polypeptide(L)'
;MNEQAIILFFLIVYTGITLFLYMWKSKRESDYKNDERWQVIQLKSNNAANFSNYILIVLIAIGDIVSLFSDIQTTFTFNRVLIYGLLFIGFRNTIEFFALLYFDKRI
;
A
#
# COMPACT_ATOMS: atom_id res chain seq x y z
N MET A 1 4.27 24.89 5.69
CA MET A 1 3.68 23.80 6.49
C MET A 1 4.83 22.94 7.00
N ASN A 2 4.83 22.52 8.27
CA ASN A 2 5.93 21.73 8.85
C ASN A 2 6.00 20.34 8.19
N GLU A 3 7.20 19.84 7.85
CA GLU A 3 7.43 18.52 7.23
C GLU A 3 6.78 17.40 8.05
N GLN A 4 6.92 17.48 9.38
CA GLN A 4 6.33 16.52 10.31
C GLN A 4 4.79 16.52 10.28
N ALA A 5 4.18 17.69 10.10
CA ALA A 5 2.72 17.80 10.00
C ALA A 5 2.19 17.16 8.72
N ILE A 6 2.93 17.28 7.61
CA ILE A 6 2.60 16.62 6.34
C ILE A 6 2.67 15.10 6.49
N ILE A 7 3.76 14.59 7.06
CA ILE A 7 3.95 13.15 7.29
C ILE A 7 2.84 12.60 8.19
N LEU A 8 2.53 13.29 9.29
CA LEU A 8 1.48 12.89 10.22
C LEU A 8 0.11 12.84 9.53
N PHE A 9 -0.20 13.83 8.70
CA PHE A 9 -1.45 13.86 7.93
C PHE A 9 -1.58 12.62 7.03
N PHE A 10 -0.54 12.29 6.25
CA PHE A 10 -0.54 11.09 5.41
C PHE A 10 -0.66 9.81 6.23
N LEU A 11 0.01 9.71 7.37
CA LEU A 11 -0.10 8.54 8.24
C LEU A 11 -1.53 8.32 8.73
N ILE A 12 -2.20 9.37 9.19
CA ILE A 12 -3.60 9.29 9.66
C ILE A 12 -4.50 8.85 8.51
N VAL A 13 -4.38 9.48 7.33
CA VAL A 13 -5.20 9.17 6.16
C VAL A 13 -5.00 7.73 5.71
N TYR A 14 -3.76 7.28 5.54
CA TYR A 14 -3.45 5.93 5.07
C TYR A 14 -3.82 4.84 6.07
N THR A 15 -3.69 5.11 7.37
CA THR A 15 -4.16 4.21 8.42
C THR A 15 -5.68 4.09 8.36
N GLY A 16 -6.39 5.22 8.22
CA GLY A 16 -7.84 5.25 8.03
C GLY A 16 -8.30 4.45 6.81
N ILE A 17 -7.65 4.63 5.66
CA ILE A 17 -7.93 3.87 4.43
C ILE A 17 -7.70 2.38 4.64
N THR A 18 -6.61 2.00 5.29
CA THR A 18 -6.28 0.58 5.56
C THR A 18 -7.33 -0.09 6.44
N LEU A 19 -7.74 0.57 7.53
CA LEU A 19 -8.79 0.04 8.40
C LEU A 19 -10.13 -0.05 7.67
N PHE A 20 -10.48 1.01 6.92
CA PHE A 20 -11.71 1.04 6.14
C PHE A 20 -11.76 -0.06 5.07
N LEU A 21 -10.65 -0.29 4.35
CA LEU A 21 -10.52 -1.36 3.38
C LEU A 21 -10.83 -2.72 4.01
N TYR A 22 -10.22 -3.04 5.15
CA TYR A 22 -10.46 -4.33 5.82
C TYR A 22 -11.89 -4.49 6.30
N MET A 23 -12.47 -3.44 6.92
CA MET A 23 -13.87 -3.46 7.32
C MET A 23 -14.80 -3.65 6.12
N TRP A 24 -14.52 -2.97 5.01
CA TRP A 24 -15.33 -3.04 3.81
C TRP A 24 -15.24 -4.41 3.12
N LYS A 25 -14.03 -4.99 3.04
CA LYS A 25 -13.83 -6.34 2.51
C LYS A 25 -14.61 -7.38 3.32
N SER A 26 -14.52 -7.32 4.64
CA SER A 26 -15.23 -8.23 5.54
C SER A 26 -16.76 -8.08 5.42
N LYS A 27 -17.27 -6.84 5.33
CA LYS A 27 -18.70 -6.62 5.11
C LYS A 27 -19.19 -7.22 3.79
N ARG A 28 -18.46 -6.96 2.70
CA ARG A 28 -18.79 -7.51 1.37
C ARG A 28 -18.69 -9.03 1.35
N GLU A 29 -17.72 -9.62 2.02
CA GLU A 29 -17.60 -11.07 2.13
C GLU A 29 -18.85 -11.72 2.76
N SER A 30 -19.42 -11.09 3.79
CA SER A 30 -20.70 -11.51 4.37
C SER A 30 -21.87 -11.32 3.40
N ASP A 31 -21.96 -10.17 2.71
CA ASP A 31 -23.06 -9.86 1.79
C ASP A 31 -23.11 -10.81 0.58
N TYR A 32 -21.93 -11.15 0.04
CA TYR A 32 -21.79 -12.05 -1.11
C TYR A 32 -21.76 -13.53 -0.73
N LYS A 33 -21.90 -13.89 0.55
CA LYS A 33 -21.92 -15.29 1.05
C LYS A 33 -20.74 -16.14 0.54
N ASN A 34 -19.55 -15.55 0.43
CA ASN A 34 -18.35 -16.21 -0.11
C ASN A 34 -18.46 -16.71 -1.57
N ASP A 35 -19.25 -16.04 -2.41
CA ASP A 35 -19.35 -16.36 -3.83
C ASP A 35 -17.98 -16.27 -4.56
N GLU A 36 -17.79 -17.12 -5.55
CA GLU A 36 -16.57 -17.21 -6.37
C GLU A 36 -16.25 -15.87 -7.05
N ARG A 37 -17.30 -15.12 -7.42
CA ARG A 37 -17.17 -13.78 -8.02
C ARG A 37 -16.42 -12.81 -7.11
N TRP A 38 -16.76 -12.81 -5.81
CA TRP A 38 -16.10 -11.93 -4.84
C TRP A 38 -14.63 -12.30 -4.67
N GLN A 39 -14.30 -13.60 -4.68
CA GLN A 39 -12.92 -14.07 -4.64
C GLN A 39 -12.12 -13.63 -5.87
N VAL A 40 -12.69 -13.69 -7.06
CA VAL A 40 -12.06 -13.22 -8.31
C VAL A 40 -11.79 -11.72 -8.27
N ILE A 41 -12.76 -10.93 -7.79
CA ILE A 41 -12.59 -9.47 -7.62
C ILE A 41 -11.46 -9.17 -6.64
N GLN A 42 -11.43 -9.86 -5.49
CA GLN A 42 -10.36 -9.70 -4.51
C GLN A 42 -8.99 -10.07 -5.08
N LEU A 43 -8.89 -11.18 -5.82
CA LEU A 43 -7.64 -11.64 -6.41
C LEU A 43 -7.11 -10.63 -7.45
N LYS A 44 -7.98 -10.13 -8.34
CA LYS A 44 -7.59 -9.12 -9.34
C LYS A 44 -7.14 -7.82 -8.68
N SER A 45 -7.85 -7.38 -7.65
CA SER A 45 -7.46 -6.18 -6.91
C SER A 45 -6.13 -6.35 -6.19
N ASN A 46 -5.93 -7.48 -5.50
CA ASN A 46 -4.68 -7.78 -4.82
C ASN A 46 -3.52 -7.86 -5.81
N ASN A 47 -3.73 -8.42 -7.00
CA ASN A 47 -2.72 -8.43 -8.05
C ASN A 47 -2.35 -7.02 -8.53
N ALA A 48 -3.35 -6.13 -8.66
CA ALA A 48 -3.10 -4.72 -8.98
C ALA A 48 -2.29 -4.02 -7.88
N ALA A 49 -2.62 -4.28 -6.61
CA ALA A 49 -1.87 -3.74 -5.47
C ALA A 49 -0.45 -4.30 -5.40
N ASN A 50 -0.24 -5.59 -5.71
CA ASN A 50 1.08 -6.21 -5.72
C ASN A 50 2.03 -5.60 -6.76
N PHE A 51 1.52 -4.91 -7.77
CA PHE A 51 2.35 -4.13 -8.68
C PHE A 51 3.22 -3.10 -7.93
N SER A 52 2.73 -2.51 -6.84
CA SER A 52 3.51 -1.57 -6.03
C SER A 52 4.70 -2.24 -5.35
N ASN A 53 4.61 -3.54 -5.03
CA ASN A 53 5.72 -4.29 -4.43
C ASN A 53 6.86 -4.47 -5.44
N TYR A 54 6.56 -4.75 -6.71
CA TYR A 54 7.58 -4.83 -7.74
C TYR A 54 8.31 -3.48 -7.91
N ILE A 55 7.57 -2.37 -7.91
CA ILE A 55 8.15 -1.03 -7.96
C ILE A 55 9.06 -0.80 -6.75
N LEU A 56 8.61 -1.15 -5.53
CA LEU A 56 9.39 -0.97 -4.32
C LEU A 56 10.71 -1.75 -4.36
N ILE A 57 10.68 -3.00 -4.82
CA ILE A 57 11.88 -3.83 -4.94
C ILE A 57 12.89 -3.16 -5.87
N VAL A 58 12.44 -2.66 -7.03
CA VAL A 58 13.32 -1.97 -7.99
C VAL A 58 13.92 -0.70 -7.36
N LEU A 59 13.11 0.10 -6.65
CA LEU A 59 13.59 1.31 -5.99
C LEU A 59 14.64 1.02 -4.89
N ILE A 60 14.39 0.00 -4.07
CA ILE A 60 15.34 -0.42 -3.02
C ILE A 60 16.64 -0.93 -3.66
N ALA A 61 16.55 -1.77 -4.70
CA ALA A 61 17.73 -2.31 -5.38
C ALA A 61 18.58 -1.20 -6.01
N ILE A 62 17.95 -0.21 -6.65
CA ILE A 62 18.66 0.95 -7.21
C ILE A 62 19.36 1.75 -6.09
N GLY A 63 18.65 2.02 -4.99
CA GLY A 63 19.22 2.73 -3.85
C GLY A 63 20.43 2.02 -3.24
N ASP A 64 20.35 0.70 -3.12
CA ASP A 64 21.44 -0.16 -2.61
C ASP A 64 22.67 -0.13 -3.53
N ILE A 65 22.47 -0.33 -4.84
CA ILE A 65 23.53 -0.24 -5.85
C ILE A 65 24.22 1.13 -5.78
N VAL A 66 23.46 2.23 -5.79
CA VAL A 66 24.04 3.58 -5.71
C VAL A 66 24.85 3.77 -4.43
N SER A 67 24.34 3.28 -3.30
CA SER A 67 25.06 3.38 -2.02
C SER A 67 26.36 2.58 -2.01
N LEU A 68 26.39 1.41 -2.66
CA LEU A 68 27.59 0.56 -2.76
C LEU A 68 28.68 1.17 -3.65
N PHE A 69 28.31 1.86 -4.73
CA PHE A 69 29.27 2.35 -5.73
C PHE A 69 29.68 3.82 -5.58
N SER A 70 28.99 4.60 -4.74
CA SER A 70 29.22 6.05 -4.66
C SER A 70 30.05 6.50 -3.44
N ASP A 71 30.51 5.57 -2.58
CA ASP A 71 31.12 5.87 -1.26
C ASP A 71 30.26 6.82 -0.39
N ILE A 72 28.96 6.94 -0.69
CA ILE A 72 28.03 7.77 0.05
C ILE A 72 27.59 6.97 1.28
N GLN A 73 28.10 7.36 2.45
CA GLN A 73 27.60 6.85 3.72
C GLN A 73 26.22 7.46 4.02
N THR A 74 25.17 6.80 3.58
CA THR A 74 23.79 7.22 3.84
C THR A 74 23.34 6.62 5.17
N THR A 75 23.06 7.48 6.16
CA THR A 75 22.50 7.03 7.44
C THR A 75 21.00 7.31 7.49
N PHE A 76 20.21 6.27 7.78
CA PHE A 76 18.78 6.41 8.01
C PHE A 76 18.47 6.20 9.50
N THR A 77 17.64 7.07 10.06
CA THR A 77 17.08 6.81 11.38
C THR A 77 16.02 5.73 11.27
N PHE A 78 16.00 4.79 12.21
CA PHE A 78 15.04 3.69 12.22
C PHE A 78 13.58 4.20 12.19
N ASN A 79 13.30 5.30 12.88
CA ASN A 79 11.99 5.95 12.86
C ASN A 79 11.56 6.35 11.43
N ARG A 80 12.45 6.95 10.63
CA ARG A 80 12.12 7.31 9.24
C ARG A 80 11.83 6.08 8.38
N VAL A 81 12.57 4.99 8.58
CA VAL A 81 12.31 3.71 7.89
C VAL A 81 10.93 3.16 8.22
N LEU A 82 10.54 3.17 9.51
CA LEU A 82 9.21 2.74 9.94
C LEU A 82 8.09 3.60 9.35
N ILE A 83 8.27 4.93 9.34
CA ILE A 83 7.30 5.85 8.73
C ILE A 83 7.12 5.53 7.25
N TYR A 84 8.22 5.43 6.48
CA TYR A 84 8.14 5.14 5.05
C TYR A 84 7.53 3.75 4.78
N GLY A 85 7.83 2.75 5.62
CA GLY A 85 7.20 1.44 5.55
C GLY A 85 5.67 1.52 5.73
N LEU A 86 5.20 2.24 6.74
CA LEU A 86 3.76 2.44 6.97
C LEU A 86 3.09 3.21 5.83
N LEU A 87 3.74 4.26 5.32
CA LEU A 87 3.23 5.02 4.17
C LEU A 87 3.12 4.15 2.92
N PHE A 88 4.10 3.28 2.68
CA PHE A 88 4.06 2.34 1.56
C PHE A 88 2.91 1.33 1.68
N ILE A 89 2.72 0.73 2.86
CA ILE A 89 1.60 -0.19 3.13
C ILE A 89 0.26 0.54 2.87
N GLY A 90 0.14 1.77 3.38
CA GLY A 90 -1.02 2.63 3.16
C GLY A 90 -1.31 2.90 1.68
N PHE A 91 -0.28 3.25 0.93
CA PHE A 91 -0.37 3.47 -0.51
C PHE A 91 -0.80 2.21 -1.27
N ARG A 92 -0.17 1.06 -0.98
CA ARG A 92 -0.57 -0.24 -1.54
C ARG A 92 -2.05 -0.54 -1.28
N ASN A 93 -2.50 -0.36 -0.05
CA ASN A 93 -3.90 -0.61 0.33
C ASN A 93 -4.87 0.37 -0.35
N THR A 94 -4.42 1.60 -0.61
CA THR A 94 -5.19 2.57 -1.38
C THR A 94 -5.38 2.11 -2.83
N ILE A 95 -4.33 1.56 -3.47
CA ILE A 95 -4.43 0.95 -4.80
C ILE A 95 -5.41 -0.23 -4.77
N GLU A 96 -5.29 -1.11 -3.77
CA GLU A 96 -6.21 -2.25 -3.60
C GLU A 96 -7.66 -1.79 -3.46
N PHE A 97 -7.90 -0.74 -2.68
CA PHE A 97 -9.25 -0.20 -2.49
C PHE A 97 -9.85 0.32 -3.80
N PHE A 98 -9.12 1.12 -4.56
CA PHE A 98 -9.60 1.63 -5.85
C PHE A 98 -9.78 0.51 -6.89
N ALA A 99 -8.88 -0.47 -6.92
CA ALA A 99 -9.01 -1.61 -7.81
C ALA A 99 -10.22 -2.48 -7.45
N LEU A 100 -10.51 -2.69 -6.17
CA LEU A 100 -11.73 -3.38 -5.73
C LEU A 100 -12.98 -2.62 -6.20
N LEU A 101 -13.06 -1.31 -5.97
CA LEU A 101 -14.21 -0.50 -6.42
C LEU A 101 -14.41 -0.54 -7.94
N TYR A 102 -13.32 -0.60 -8.70
CA TYR A 102 -13.37 -0.68 -10.15
C TYR A 102 -13.85 -2.05 -10.64
N PHE A 103 -13.34 -3.13 -10.07
CA PHE A 103 -13.72 -4.49 -10.47
C PHE A 103 -15.11 -4.88 -9.97
N ASP A 104 -15.52 -4.44 -8.78
CA ASP A 104 -16.89 -4.63 -8.24
C ASP A 104 -17.97 -4.01 -9.12
N LYS A 105 -17.65 -2.92 -9.84
CA LYS A 105 -18.58 -2.29 -10.79
C LYS A 105 -18.61 -2.95 -12.17
N ARG A 106 -17.64 -3.80 -12.51
CA ARG A 106 -17.44 -4.35 -13.86
C ARG A 106 -17.74 -5.85 -13.98
N ILE A 107 -17.67 -6.59 -12.87
CA ILE A 107 -17.85 -8.05 -12.79
C ILE A 107 -19.16 -8.34 -12.07
#